data_AF-A0AAP0BNW4-F1
#
_entry.id   AF-A0AAP0BNW4-F1
#
_cell.length_a   1.000
_cell.length_b   1.000
_cell.length_c   1.000
_cell.angle_alpha   90.00
_cell.angle_beta   90.00
_cell.angle_gamma   90.00
#
_symmetry.space_group_name_H-M   'P 1'
#
loop_
_entity.id
_entity.type
_entity.pdbx_description
1 polymer ?
#
loop_
_entity_poly.entity_id
_entity_poly.type
_entity_poly.pdbx_seq_one_letter_code
_entity_poly.pdbx_strand_id
1 'polypeptide(L)'
;MLSCAGADRLQTGMRGAFGKPLGTCARVAIGQVLLSVRCKDNNSAHAQEALRRAKFKFPGRQKIIVSRKWGFTKFNRTDYMKWKQENRIMADGVNAKLLGCHGPLRNRQPGKAFLSEPLAS
;
A
#
# COMPACT_ATOMS: atom_id res chain seq x y z
N MET A 1 -27.92 15.84 -19.06
CA MET A 1 -28.79 17.00 -19.30
C MET A 1 -28.43 17.53 -20.69
N LEU A 2 -29.42 17.73 -21.56
CA LEU A 2 -29.17 18.22 -22.92
C LEU A 2 -28.82 19.71 -22.84
N SER A 3 -27.77 20.12 -23.54
CA SER A 3 -27.32 21.52 -23.58
C SER A 3 -27.81 22.25 -24.83
N CYS A 4 -28.82 21.72 -25.52
CA CYS A 4 -29.34 22.25 -26.79
C CYS A 4 -30.53 23.19 -26.57
N ALA A 5 -30.76 24.14 -27.48
CA ALA A 5 -31.97 24.98 -27.48
C ALA A 5 -33.24 24.11 -27.56
N GLY A 6 -34.24 24.41 -26.73
CA GLY A 6 -35.47 23.63 -26.63
C GLY A 6 -35.33 22.29 -25.88
N ALA A 7 -34.26 22.11 -25.09
CA ALA A 7 -34.06 20.92 -24.25
C ALA A 7 -35.27 20.63 -23.32
N ASP A 8 -36.01 21.66 -22.93
CA ASP A 8 -37.19 21.55 -22.07
C ASP A 8 -38.30 20.71 -22.70
N ARG A 9 -38.34 20.66 -24.05
CA ARG A 9 -39.33 19.87 -24.81
C ARG A 9 -38.94 18.39 -24.91
N LEU A 10 -37.66 18.07 -24.72
CA LEU A 10 -37.09 16.73 -24.97
C LEU A 10 -36.60 16.04 -23.69
N GLN A 11 -36.26 16.80 -22.67
CA GLN A 11 -35.78 16.29 -21.39
C GLN A 11 -36.90 16.36 -20.35
N THR A 12 -37.08 15.28 -19.58
CA THR A 12 -38.06 15.20 -18.50
C THR A 12 -37.68 15.97 -17.23
N GLY A 13 -36.72 16.88 -17.31
CA GLY A 13 -36.14 17.58 -16.15
C GLY A 13 -35.60 16.59 -15.12
N MET A 14 -36.14 16.67 -13.90
CA MET A 14 -35.76 15.84 -12.74
C MET A 14 -36.64 14.59 -12.55
N ARG A 15 -37.63 14.36 -13.42
CA ARG A 15 -38.46 13.15 -13.35
C ARG A 15 -37.62 11.94 -13.73
N GLY A 16 -37.47 10.98 -12.80
CA GLY A 16 -36.65 9.78 -13.00
C GLY A 16 -35.15 10.05 -12.93
N ALA A 17 -34.69 10.93 -12.03
CA ALA A 17 -33.31 11.40 -11.95
C ALA A 17 -32.24 10.37 -11.55
N PHE A 18 -32.58 9.08 -11.40
CA PHE A 18 -31.57 8.06 -11.11
C PHE A 18 -30.63 7.93 -12.32
N GLY A 19 -29.37 8.30 -12.09
CA GLY A 19 -28.36 8.37 -13.14
C GLY A 19 -27.96 7.00 -13.68
N LYS A 20 -27.47 6.99 -14.92
CA LYS A 20 -26.74 5.84 -15.48
C LYS A 20 -25.33 5.81 -14.87
N PRO A 21 -24.71 4.63 -14.68
CA PRO A 21 -23.34 4.54 -14.21
C PRO A 21 -22.39 5.17 -15.24
N LEU A 22 -21.55 6.12 -14.80
CA LEU A 22 -20.60 6.83 -15.66
C LEU A 22 -19.14 6.46 -15.39
N GLY A 23 -18.81 6.08 -14.15
CA GLY A 23 -17.44 5.75 -13.77
C GLY A 23 -17.34 5.17 -12.36
N THR A 24 -16.11 4.84 -11.96
CA THR A 24 -15.79 4.34 -10.62
C THR A 24 -15.07 5.41 -9.81
N CYS A 25 -15.21 5.34 -8.49
CA CYS A 25 -14.50 6.22 -7.57
C CYS A 25 -14.02 5.44 -6.34
N ALA A 26 -12.92 5.88 -5.75
CA ALA A 26 -12.40 5.32 -4.50
C ALA A 26 -12.88 6.17 -3.32
N ARG A 27 -13.51 5.54 -2.33
CA ARG A 27 -13.87 6.18 -1.05
C ARG A 27 -12.67 6.10 -0.12
N VAL A 28 -12.24 7.25 0.39
CA VAL A 28 -11.03 7.35 1.23
C VAL A 28 -11.35 8.04 2.54
N ALA A 29 -10.83 7.51 3.64
CA ALA A 29 -10.94 8.10 4.98
C ALA A 29 -9.75 9.00 5.31
N ILE A 30 -9.90 9.87 6.30
CA ILE A 30 -8.81 10.72 6.78
C ILE A 30 -7.69 9.84 7.34
N GLY A 31 -6.47 10.07 6.88
CA GLY A 31 -5.30 9.28 7.29
C GLY A 31 -5.11 7.96 6.54
N GLN A 32 -6.04 7.59 5.65
CA GLN A 32 -5.85 6.43 4.78
C GLN A 32 -4.72 6.70 3.77
N VAL A 33 -3.83 5.72 3.61
CA VAL A 33 -2.73 5.80 2.65
C VAL A 33 -3.28 5.61 1.24
N LEU A 34 -3.02 6.59 0.35
CA LEU A 34 -3.45 6.56 -1.06
C LEU A 34 -2.41 5.87 -1.95
N LEU A 35 -1.15 6.28 -1.81
CA LEU A 35 -0.02 5.79 -2.59
C LEU A 35 1.13 5.45 -1.64
N SER A 36 1.84 4.36 -1.93
CA SER A 36 3.03 3.94 -1.19
C SER A 36 4.15 3.60 -2.17
N VAL A 37 5.33 4.18 -1.95
CA VAL A 37 6.52 3.95 -2.79
C VAL A 37 7.64 3.38 -1.92
N ARG A 38 8.29 2.32 -2.41
CA ARG A 38 9.50 1.75 -1.81
C ARG A 38 10.68 2.05 -2.73
N CYS A 39 11.73 2.67 -2.20
CA CYS A 39 12.96 2.97 -2.93
C CYS A 39 14.18 2.76 -2.01
N LYS A 40 15.37 2.79 -2.60
CA LYS A 40 16.63 2.87 -1.83
C LYS A 40 16.76 4.26 -1.22
N ASP A 41 17.47 4.37 -0.10
CA ASP A 41 17.57 5.64 0.65
C ASP A 41 18.14 6.79 -0.19
N ASN A 42 19.06 6.47 -1.10
CA ASN A 42 19.66 7.44 -2.03
C ASN A 42 18.61 8.16 -2.89
N ASN A 43 17.49 7.50 -3.20
CA ASN A 43 16.43 8.04 -4.07
C ASN A 43 15.25 8.62 -3.27
N SER A 44 15.38 8.72 -1.94
CA SER A 44 14.29 9.17 -1.07
C SER A 44 13.83 10.59 -1.36
N ALA A 45 14.75 11.52 -1.67
CA ALA A 45 14.44 12.89 -2.05
C ALA A 45 13.61 12.96 -3.35
N HIS A 46 14.00 12.18 -4.36
CA HIS A 46 13.27 12.10 -5.63
C HIS A 46 11.87 11.51 -5.44
N ALA A 47 11.72 10.49 -4.59
CA ALA A 47 10.41 9.91 -4.28
C ALA A 47 9.48 10.90 -3.58
N GLN A 48 10.00 11.71 -2.64
CA GLN A 48 9.22 12.74 -1.96
C GLN A 48 8.76 13.83 -2.94
N GLU A 49 9.62 14.25 -3.85
CA GLU A 49 9.28 15.23 -4.90
C GLU A 49 8.25 14.68 -5.88
N ALA A 50 8.35 13.41 -6.27
CA ALA A 50 7.36 12.76 -7.12
C ALA A 50 5.97 12.71 -6.44
N LEU A 51 5.91 12.37 -5.15
CA LEU A 51 4.67 12.39 -4.37
C LEU A 51 4.13 13.81 -4.18
N ARG A 52 5.00 14.82 -4.07
CA ARG A 52 4.62 16.23 -4.04
C ARG A 52 3.95 16.66 -5.34
N ARG A 53 4.43 16.17 -6.48
CA ARG A 53 3.80 16.41 -7.78
C ARG A 53 2.47 15.67 -7.92
N ALA A 54 2.42 14.40 -7.47
CA ALA A 54 1.23 13.57 -7.53
C ALA A 54 0.07 14.16 -6.69
N LYS A 55 0.34 14.72 -5.51
CA LYS A 55 -0.74 15.31 -4.69
C LYS A 55 -1.49 16.45 -5.36
N PHE A 56 -0.88 17.18 -6.31
CA PHE A 56 -1.60 18.23 -7.06
C PHE A 56 -2.68 17.67 -8.00
N LYS A 57 -2.66 16.36 -8.26
CA LYS A 57 -3.69 15.67 -9.05
C LYS A 57 -4.81 15.10 -8.16
N PHE A 58 -4.67 15.17 -6.84
CA PHE A 58 -5.71 14.75 -5.90
C PHE A 58 -6.44 15.95 -5.32
N PRO A 59 -7.76 15.86 -5.08
CA PRO A 59 -8.51 16.93 -4.46
C PRO A 59 -8.16 17.08 -2.97
N GLY A 60 -8.12 18.31 -2.46
CA GLY A 60 -7.92 18.59 -1.04
C GLY A 60 -6.46 18.66 -0.58
N ARG A 61 -6.21 18.37 0.70
CA ARG A 61 -4.88 18.44 1.33
C ARG A 61 -4.35 17.03 1.60
N GLN A 62 -3.23 16.67 1.00
CA GLN A 62 -2.52 15.41 1.26
C GLN A 62 -1.25 15.66 2.06
N LYS A 63 -0.92 14.71 2.93
CA LYS A 63 0.34 14.66 3.69
C LYS A 63 1.26 13.60 3.10
N ILE A 64 2.53 13.94 2.96
CA ILE A 64 3.59 13.00 2.56
C ILE A 64 4.34 12.63 3.83
N ILE A 65 4.48 11.33 4.08
CA ILE A 65 5.06 10.81 5.32
C ILE A 65 6.11 9.77 4.94
N VAL A 66 7.29 9.87 5.56
CA VAL A 66 8.32 8.84 5.48
C VAL A 66 8.04 7.81 6.58
N SER A 67 7.75 6.57 6.17
CA SER A 67 7.49 5.48 7.11
C SER A 67 8.78 5.01 7.79
N ARG A 68 8.67 4.63 9.07
CA ARG A 68 9.75 3.96 9.83
C ARG A 68 9.86 2.46 9.52
N LYS A 69 8.90 1.93 8.75
CA LYS A 69 8.83 0.52 8.39
C LYS A 69 9.79 0.16 7.27
N TRP A 70 10.15 -1.12 7.18
CA TRP A 70 10.96 -1.63 6.09
C TRP A 70 10.11 -1.84 4.83
N GLY A 71 10.03 -0.80 3.98
CA GLY A 71 9.29 -0.85 2.73
C GLY A 71 7.79 -1.09 2.95
N PHE A 72 7.24 -2.12 2.30
CA PHE A 72 5.82 -2.50 2.41
C PHE A 72 5.54 -3.56 3.48
N THR A 73 6.53 -3.85 4.33
CA THR A 73 6.35 -4.78 5.44
C THR A 73 5.72 -4.09 6.65
N LYS A 74 5.27 -4.90 7.61
CA LYS A 74 4.71 -4.41 8.88
C LYS A 74 5.78 -4.01 9.90
N PHE A 75 7.03 -4.40 9.67
CA PHE A 75 8.13 -4.33 10.62
C PHE A 75 8.88 -3.00 10.55
N ASN A 76 9.38 -2.52 11.68
CA ASN A 76 10.26 -1.36 11.71
C ASN A 76 11.62 -1.72 11.11
N ARG A 77 12.32 -0.70 10.60
CA ARG A 77 13.63 -0.86 9.97
C ARG A 77 14.68 -1.50 10.90
N THR A 78 14.71 -1.08 12.16
CA THR A 78 15.63 -1.62 13.20
C THR A 78 15.37 -3.11 13.45
N ASP A 79 14.11 -3.46 13.67
CA ASP A 79 13.70 -4.81 14.03
C ASP A 79 13.91 -5.77 12.86
N TYR A 80 13.61 -5.31 11.64
CA TYR A 80 13.85 -6.06 10.42
C TYR A 80 15.33 -6.40 10.25
N MET A 81 16.25 -5.44 10.48
CA MET A 81 17.69 -5.70 10.39
C MET A 81 18.16 -6.71 11.43
N LYS A 82 17.70 -6.60 12.67
CA LYS A 82 17.99 -7.55 13.74
C LYS A 82 17.51 -8.96 13.39
N TRP A 83 16.24 -9.11 13.00
CA TRP A 83 15.70 -10.43 12.65
C TRP A 83 16.28 -11.01 11.36
N LYS A 84 16.78 -10.16 10.46
CA LYS A 84 17.55 -10.60 9.29
C LYS A 84 18.90 -11.19 9.71
N GLN A 85 19.60 -10.57 10.67
CA GLN A 85 20.84 -11.12 11.24
C GLN A 85 20.60 -12.43 11.99
N GLU A 86 19.46 -12.54 12.69
CA GLU A 86 19.02 -13.76 13.38
C GLU A 86 18.49 -14.86 12.42
N ASN A 87 18.50 -14.64 11.09
CA ASN A 87 17.93 -15.54 10.07
C ASN A 87 16.45 -15.91 10.31
N ARG A 88 15.68 -15.01 10.94
CA ARG A 88 14.25 -15.20 11.24
C ARG A 88 13.31 -14.67 10.17
N ILE A 89 13.82 -13.86 9.24
CA ILE A 89 13.03 -13.31 8.15
C ILE A 89 13.12 -14.22 6.94
N MET A 90 11.96 -14.70 6.49
CA MET A 90 11.81 -15.39 5.21
C MET A 90 11.28 -14.39 4.17
N ALA A 91 11.98 -14.29 3.04
CA ALA A 91 11.55 -13.43 1.94
C ALA A 91 10.29 -14.01 1.26
N ASP A 92 9.32 -13.15 0.96
CA ASP A 92 8.06 -13.49 0.29
C ASP A 92 7.80 -12.46 -0.82
N GLY A 93 8.77 -12.36 -1.74
CA GLY A 93 8.80 -11.34 -2.77
C GLY A 93 8.92 -9.92 -2.20
N VAL A 94 7.85 -9.14 -2.35
CA VAL A 94 7.80 -7.76 -1.86
C VAL A 94 7.64 -7.70 -0.33
N ASN A 95 7.02 -8.74 0.23
CA ASN A 95 6.74 -8.89 1.65
C ASN A 95 7.78 -9.77 2.36
N ALA A 96 7.61 -9.91 3.67
CA ALA A 96 8.46 -10.73 4.52
C ALA A 96 7.61 -11.49 5.54
N LYS A 97 7.91 -12.77 5.72
CA LYS A 97 7.33 -13.65 6.75
C LYS A 97 8.31 -13.72 7.92
N LEU A 98 7.81 -13.51 9.13
CA LEU A 98 8.60 -13.67 10.35
C LEU A 98 8.44 -15.09 10.86
N LEU A 99 9.56 -15.81 10.98
CA LEU A 99 9.62 -17.11 11.63
C LEU A 99 9.55 -16.91 13.14
N GLY A 100 8.38 -17.21 13.70
CA GLY A 100 8.15 -17.26 15.14
C GLY A 100 8.49 -18.62 15.73
N CYS A 101 8.40 -18.72 17.05
CA CYS A 101 8.59 -19.99 17.77
C CYS A 101 7.39 -20.95 17.60
N HIS A 102 6.28 -20.48 17.02
CA HIS A 102 5.08 -21.28 16.79
C HIS A 102 5.12 -21.95 15.41
N GLY A 103 4.72 -23.23 15.34
CA GLY A 103 4.66 -24.00 14.10
C GLY A 103 5.25 -25.41 14.25
N PRO A 104 5.06 -26.30 13.25
CA PRO A 104 5.53 -27.67 13.31
C PRO A 104 7.06 -27.77 13.49
N LEU A 105 7.50 -28.58 14.46
CA LEU A 105 8.93 -28.73 14.79
C LEU A 105 9.69 -29.64 13.80
N ARG A 106 8.98 -30.39 12.94
CA ARG A 106 9.57 -31.40 12.04
C ARG A 106 10.78 -30.91 11.21
N ASN A 107 10.79 -29.63 10.84
CA ASN A 107 11.81 -29.05 9.96
C ASN A 107 12.86 -28.22 10.73
N ARG A 108 12.82 -28.17 12.06
CA ARG A 108 13.74 -27.37 12.89
C ARG A 108 14.88 -28.25 13.42
N GLN A 109 16.11 -27.73 13.41
CA GLN A 109 17.25 -28.43 14.01
C GLN A 109 17.12 -28.44 15.55
N PRO A 110 17.44 -29.55 16.22
CA PRO A 110 17.49 -29.60 17.69
C PRO A 110 18.39 -28.48 18.25
N GLY A 111 17.92 -27.77 19.27
CA GLY A 111 18.65 -26.64 19.88
C GLY A 111 18.59 -25.32 19.08
N LYS A 112 17.99 -25.30 17.88
CA LYS A 112 17.73 -24.07 17.13
C LYS A 112 16.23 -23.82 16.98
N ALA A 113 15.77 -22.67 17.46
CA ALA A 113 14.38 -22.27 17.34
C ALA A 113 13.97 -21.94 15.89
N PHE A 114 14.92 -21.64 15.01
CA PHE A 114 14.69 -21.10 13.67
C PHE A 114 15.33 -21.97 12.58
N LEU A 115 14.79 -21.88 11.36
CA LEU A 115 15.32 -22.61 10.20
C LEU A 115 16.69 -22.03 9.81
N SER A 116 17.66 -22.89 9.50
CA SER A 116 18.99 -22.47 9.05
C SER A 116 19.00 -21.97 7.61
N GLU A 117 18.05 -22.44 6.79
CA GLU A 117 17.87 -22.02 5.41
C GLU A 117 16.39 -21.72 5.16
N PRO A 118 16.07 -20.71 4.32
CA PRO A 118 14.72 -20.53 3.83
C PRO A 118 14.32 -21.80 3.05
N LEU A 119 13.17 -22.38 3.37
CA LEU A 119 12.58 -23.46 2.56
C LEU A 119 12.55 -22.97 1.11
N ALA A 120 13.35 -23.59 0.24
CA ALA A 120 13.26 -23.37 -1.19
C ALA A 120 11.83 -23.67 -1.61
N SER A 121 11.20 -22.69 -2.26
CA SER A 121 9.87 -22.81 -2.85
C SER A 121 9.83 -23.88 -3.93
#